data_AF-A0A5Q0GEM9-F1
#
_entry.id   AF-A0A5Q0GEM9-F1
#
_cell.length_a   1.000
_cell.length_b   1.000
_cell.length_c   1.000
_cell.angle_alpha   90.00
_cell.angle_beta   90.00
_cell.angle_gamma   90.00
#
_symmetry.space_group_name_H-M   'P 1'
#
loop_
_entity.id
_entity.type
_entity.pdbx_description
1 polymer ?
#
loop_
_entity_poly.entity_id
_entity_poly.type
_entity_poly.pdbx_seq_one_letter_code
_entity_poly.pdbx_strand_id
1 'polypeptide(L)'
;MDANQPLESAPLVNSATNPLTIEGLTANTVTFTGGAAGDSLYLRVNADRLEYSTDNTNYSSVDAIFTFSSQTQINVNLLAGDDSLFLDASLIQILQTTGGQLSFAGGADADTIFGPGGVNVNWNITGTNAGNITDIFEFTETENITGRGNDTLTGLNQANLWTITGNGTGTLNDQISFNDIDNLIGGSLQDTFAINGATTVNINAGAGADIFELSNGSTLSGTIDGGTGIDTLNYSADTTAQQVTLTGLGSSDGFAGTSNLTQQFTNIDNVIGGSGNNTLTGLNASATWEIDGTNRYISTNNLSFTGFSNLTGGSNADTFIITGNQTADLRGQAGADRFQFNNAANLTGTIDGGTDSDTIDASAYTTAQQVNLTGLGSSDGFAGTSNLTQQFTNIDNVIGGTSPQSPIPQSLPNLQTLLKMI
;
A
#
# COMPACT_ATOMS: atom_id res chain seq x y z
N MET A 1 -38.32 -62.21 -21.66
CA MET A 1 -39.59 -61.45 -21.74
C MET A 1 -40.28 -61.73 -20.42
N ASP A 2 -40.33 -60.83 -19.45
CA ASP A 2 -40.34 -59.37 -19.56
C ASP A 2 -39.46 -58.76 -18.46
N ALA A 3 -38.64 -57.81 -18.90
CA ALA A 3 -37.84 -56.91 -18.11
C ALA A 3 -38.40 -55.54 -18.48
N ASN A 4 -39.08 -54.86 -17.55
CA ASN A 4 -39.41 -53.43 -17.61
C ASN A 4 -40.27 -53.02 -16.39
N GLN A 5 -39.61 -52.85 -15.25
CA GLN A 5 -40.06 -51.90 -14.23
C GLN A 5 -38.90 -50.92 -14.05
N PRO A 6 -39.08 -49.62 -14.35
CA PRO A 6 -38.03 -48.65 -14.10
C PRO A 6 -37.79 -48.60 -12.59
N LEU A 7 -36.51 -48.65 -12.22
CA LEU A 7 -36.06 -48.31 -10.88
C LEU A 7 -36.46 -46.85 -10.62
N GLU A 8 -37.54 -46.63 -9.87
CA GLU A 8 -37.77 -45.34 -9.23
C GLU A 8 -36.56 -45.03 -8.35
N SER A 9 -35.91 -43.90 -8.63
CA SER A 9 -34.88 -43.33 -7.79
C SER A 9 -35.45 -43.12 -6.39
N ALA A 10 -34.92 -43.85 -5.42
CA ALA A 10 -35.22 -43.64 -4.02
C ALA A 10 -34.86 -42.20 -3.63
N PRO A 11 -35.74 -41.45 -2.95
CA PRO A 11 -35.38 -40.16 -2.41
C PRO A 11 -34.37 -40.38 -1.29
N LEU A 12 -33.20 -39.76 -1.41
CA LEU A 12 -32.26 -39.65 -0.31
C LEU A 12 -32.91 -38.81 0.78
N VAL A 13 -33.14 -39.44 1.94
CA VAL A 13 -33.55 -38.75 3.15
C VAL A 13 -32.35 -37.97 3.67
N ASN A 14 -32.31 -36.67 3.41
CA ASN A 14 -31.61 -35.71 4.24
C ASN A 14 -32.65 -34.79 4.87
N SER A 15 -32.44 -34.41 6.13
CA SER A 15 -33.37 -33.66 6.97
C SER A 15 -33.98 -32.45 6.27
N ALA A 16 -35.32 -32.33 6.32
CA ALA A 16 -36.09 -31.17 5.90
C ALA A 16 -35.40 -29.86 6.31
N THR A 17 -34.94 -29.01 5.38
CA THR A 17 -35.75 -28.23 4.44
C THR A 17 -34.99 -27.95 3.11
N ASN A 18 -35.49 -28.48 2.00
CA ASN A 18 -35.11 -28.23 0.60
C ASN A 18 -33.66 -28.62 0.16
N PRO A 19 -33.41 -29.84 -0.34
CA PRO A 19 -32.07 -30.26 -0.79
C PRO A 19 -31.67 -29.58 -2.11
N LEU A 20 -30.37 -29.34 -2.30
CA LEU A 20 -29.77 -28.94 -3.58
C LEU A 20 -30.36 -29.75 -4.75
N THR A 21 -30.99 -29.06 -5.71
CA THR A 21 -31.58 -29.68 -6.91
C THR A 21 -30.74 -29.42 -8.15
N ILE A 22 -30.83 -30.34 -9.11
CA ILE A 22 -30.25 -30.18 -10.45
C ILE A 22 -31.40 -30.07 -11.45
N GLU A 23 -31.43 -28.97 -12.17
CA GLU A 23 -32.49 -28.61 -13.11
C GLU A 23 -31.91 -28.11 -14.43
N GLY A 24 -32.76 -28.03 -15.46
CA GLY A 24 -32.39 -27.46 -16.76
C GLY A 24 -31.25 -28.19 -17.48
N LEU A 25 -31.02 -29.46 -17.14
CA LEU A 25 -29.94 -30.26 -17.72
C LEU A 25 -30.14 -30.46 -19.23
N THR A 26 -29.17 -30.00 -20.01
CA THR A 26 -29.04 -30.25 -21.46
C THR A 26 -27.64 -30.77 -21.77
N ALA A 27 -27.28 -30.86 -23.06
CA ALA A 27 -25.94 -31.25 -23.46
C ALA A 27 -24.84 -30.25 -23.02
N ASN A 28 -25.20 -28.99 -22.79
CA ASN A 28 -24.23 -27.93 -22.45
C ASN A 28 -24.65 -27.10 -21.23
N THR A 29 -25.88 -27.24 -20.73
CA THR A 29 -26.39 -26.43 -19.62
C THR A 29 -26.73 -27.30 -18.43
N VAL A 30 -26.41 -26.84 -17.23
CA VAL A 30 -26.86 -27.43 -15.96
C VAL A 30 -27.11 -26.31 -14.95
N THR A 31 -28.16 -26.43 -14.16
CA THR A 31 -28.47 -25.48 -13.08
C THR A 31 -28.53 -26.20 -11.75
N PHE A 32 -27.76 -25.72 -10.77
CA PHE A 32 -27.82 -26.13 -9.37
C PHE A 32 -28.66 -25.11 -8.60
N THR A 33 -29.71 -25.55 -7.91
CA THR A 33 -30.59 -24.69 -7.12
C THR A 33 -30.61 -25.10 -5.66
N GLY A 34 -30.40 -24.15 -4.76
CA GLY A 34 -30.38 -24.36 -3.32
C GLY A 34 -31.74 -24.23 -2.64
N GLY A 35 -31.70 -24.06 -1.32
CA GLY A 35 -32.82 -24.05 -0.40
C GLY A 35 -33.09 -22.68 0.24
N ALA A 36 -33.65 -22.73 1.44
CA ALA A 36 -33.82 -21.55 2.30
C ALA A 36 -32.89 -21.61 3.53
N ALA A 37 -31.94 -22.53 3.50
CA ALA A 37 -30.95 -22.78 4.52
C ALA A 37 -29.61 -22.84 3.81
N GLY A 38 -28.53 -22.49 4.52
CA GLY A 38 -27.19 -22.47 3.93
C GLY A 38 -26.81 -23.80 3.27
N ASP A 39 -26.42 -23.71 2.02
CA ASP A 39 -26.00 -24.80 1.16
C ASP A 39 -24.48 -24.76 0.94
N SER A 40 -23.89 -25.94 0.76
CA SER A 40 -22.50 -26.07 0.34
C SER A 40 -22.44 -26.83 -0.97
N LEU A 41 -21.78 -26.25 -1.97
CA LEU A 41 -21.62 -26.84 -3.29
C LEU A 41 -20.14 -26.85 -3.67
N TYR A 42 -19.60 -28.05 -3.87
CA TYR A 42 -18.25 -28.26 -4.39
C TYR A 42 -18.36 -28.67 -5.85
N LEU A 43 -17.68 -27.96 -6.75
CA LEU A 43 -17.65 -28.27 -8.18
C LEU A 43 -16.24 -28.59 -8.66
N ARG A 44 -16.10 -29.69 -9.40
CA ARG A 44 -14.83 -30.10 -10.02
C ARG A 44 -15.04 -30.81 -11.35
N VAL A 45 -13.94 -31.09 -12.03
CA VAL A 45 -13.93 -31.92 -13.24
C VAL A 45 -13.04 -33.14 -13.03
N ASN A 46 -13.59 -34.31 -13.31
CA ASN A 46 -12.88 -35.58 -13.20
C ASN A 46 -13.21 -36.45 -14.42
N ALA A 47 -12.17 -36.94 -15.10
CA ALA A 47 -12.31 -37.71 -16.34
C ALA A 47 -13.28 -37.06 -17.35
N ASP A 48 -13.10 -35.75 -17.60
CA ASP A 48 -13.91 -34.91 -18.49
C ASP A 48 -15.40 -34.76 -18.11
N ARG A 49 -15.78 -35.12 -16.89
CA ARG A 49 -17.15 -34.97 -16.37
C ARG A 49 -17.20 -33.93 -15.27
N LEU A 50 -18.22 -33.09 -15.32
CA LEU A 50 -18.58 -32.21 -14.21
C LEU A 50 -19.05 -33.08 -13.03
N GLU A 51 -18.41 -32.91 -11.89
CA GLU A 51 -18.79 -33.54 -10.63
C GLU A 51 -19.15 -32.49 -9.60
N TYR A 52 -20.12 -32.83 -8.74
CA TYR A 52 -20.56 -31.99 -7.64
C TYR A 52 -20.59 -32.78 -6.32
N SER A 53 -20.47 -32.08 -5.19
CA SER A 53 -20.61 -32.63 -3.85
C SER A 53 -21.20 -31.56 -2.91
N THR A 54 -21.81 -31.99 -1.81
CA THR A 54 -22.27 -31.11 -0.73
C THR A 54 -21.47 -31.27 0.57
N ASP A 55 -20.52 -32.22 0.60
CA ASP A 55 -19.75 -32.57 1.80
C ASP A 55 -18.23 -32.69 1.54
N ASN A 56 -17.78 -32.40 0.32
CA ASN A 56 -16.41 -32.54 -0.15
C ASN A 56 -15.81 -33.96 -0.08
N THR A 57 -16.63 -34.99 0.12
CA THR A 57 -16.19 -36.39 0.24
C THR A 57 -16.89 -37.29 -0.77
N ASN A 58 -18.18 -37.11 -0.95
CA ASN A 58 -19.02 -37.88 -1.84
C ASN A 58 -19.33 -37.05 -3.08
N TYR A 59 -18.68 -37.37 -4.19
CA TYR A 59 -18.89 -36.69 -5.47
C TYR A 59 -19.82 -37.50 -6.36
N SER A 60 -20.78 -36.80 -6.97
CA SER A 60 -21.67 -37.31 -8.01
C SER A 60 -21.34 -36.65 -9.34
N SER A 61 -21.29 -37.42 -10.42
CA SER A 61 -21.15 -36.84 -11.76
C SER A 61 -22.50 -36.33 -12.26
N VAL A 62 -22.49 -35.17 -12.91
CA VAL A 62 -23.60 -34.73 -13.76
C VAL A 62 -23.77 -35.74 -14.90
N ASP A 63 -25.01 -35.92 -15.38
CA ASP A 63 -25.40 -36.90 -16.39
C ASP A 63 -24.41 -36.94 -17.59
N ALA A 64 -24.22 -38.13 -18.16
CA ALA A 64 -23.31 -38.36 -19.27
C ALA A 64 -23.67 -37.56 -20.55
N ILE A 65 -24.87 -37.00 -20.63
CA ILE A 65 -25.24 -36.11 -21.74
C ILE A 65 -24.53 -34.74 -21.68
N PHE A 66 -24.07 -34.29 -20.51
CA PHE A 66 -23.41 -32.99 -20.36
C PHE A 66 -21.97 -33.05 -20.85
N THR A 67 -21.61 -32.14 -21.75
CA THR A 67 -20.28 -32.05 -22.38
C THR A 67 -19.76 -30.62 -22.36
N PHE A 68 -18.44 -30.47 -22.13
CA PHE A 68 -17.79 -29.18 -22.14
C PHE A 68 -17.59 -28.66 -23.57
N SER A 69 -18.00 -27.42 -23.83
CA SER A 69 -17.85 -26.70 -25.09
C SER A 69 -17.93 -25.19 -24.87
N SER A 70 -17.77 -24.39 -25.93
CA SER A 70 -17.96 -22.94 -25.87
C SER A 70 -19.41 -22.51 -25.61
N GLN A 71 -20.36 -23.46 -25.60
CA GLN A 71 -21.75 -23.23 -25.24
C GLN A 71 -22.06 -23.66 -23.79
N THR A 72 -21.05 -24.17 -23.06
CA THR A 72 -21.26 -24.64 -21.69
C THR A 72 -21.73 -23.51 -20.79
N GLN A 73 -22.80 -23.76 -20.06
CA GLN A 73 -23.36 -22.87 -19.05
C GLN A 73 -23.65 -23.66 -17.78
N ILE A 74 -22.87 -23.41 -16.73
CA ILE A 74 -23.12 -23.94 -15.39
C ILE A 74 -23.72 -22.79 -14.59
N ASN A 75 -24.95 -22.94 -14.12
CA ASN A 75 -25.62 -21.93 -13.31
C ASN A 75 -25.77 -22.45 -11.89
N VAL A 76 -25.45 -21.61 -10.92
CA VAL A 76 -25.62 -21.91 -9.49
C VAL A 76 -26.45 -20.79 -8.88
N ASN A 77 -27.57 -21.15 -8.26
CA ASN A 77 -28.44 -20.21 -7.55
C ASN A 77 -28.86 -20.85 -6.21
N LEU A 78 -28.19 -20.48 -5.12
CA LEU A 78 -28.39 -21.15 -3.83
C LEU A 78 -29.53 -20.54 -2.98
N LEU A 79 -30.08 -19.41 -3.45
CA LEU A 79 -31.30 -18.76 -3.00
C LEU A 79 -31.18 -18.02 -1.67
N ALA A 80 -31.35 -18.69 -0.53
CA ALA A 80 -31.37 -18.00 0.76
C ALA A 80 -30.69 -18.84 1.83
N GLY A 81 -30.10 -18.14 2.80
CA GLY A 81 -29.24 -18.74 3.82
C GLY A 81 -27.77 -18.48 3.46
N ASP A 82 -26.89 -18.66 4.45
CA ASP A 82 -25.46 -18.41 4.24
C ASP A 82 -24.84 -19.53 3.38
N ASP A 83 -24.67 -19.29 2.09
CA ASP A 83 -24.26 -20.32 1.13
C ASP A 83 -22.75 -20.33 0.86
N SER A 84 -22.25 -21.46 0.37
CA SER A 84 -20.83 -21.67 0.08
C SER A 84 -20.60 -22.41 -1.23
N LEU A 85 -19.92 -21.74 -2.18
CA LEU A 85 -19.47 -22.34 -3.43
C LEU A 85 -17.96 -22.59 -3.40
N PHE A 86 -17.55 -23.85 -3.59
CA PHE A 86 -16.16 -24.26 -3.66
C PHE A 86 -15.79 -24.67 -5.08
N LEU A 87 -14.76 -24.03 -5.62
CA LEU A 87 -14.27 -24.30 -6.97
C LEU A 87 -12.99 -25.13 -6.91
N ASP A 88 -12.86 -26.06 -7.85
CA ASP A 88 -11.61 -26.77 -8.10
C ASP A 88 -10.92 -26.23 -9.36
N ALA A 89 -9.58 -26.25 -9.37
CA ALA A 89 -8.80 -25.77 -10.50
C ALA A 89 -9.13 -26.50 -11.82
N SER A 90 -9.51 -27.78 -11.76
CA SER A 90 -9.91 -28.56 -12.94
C SER A 90 -11.12 -27.98 -13.66
N LEU A 91 -12.07 -27.40 -12.93
CA LEU A 91 -13.25 -26.76 -13.52
C LEU A 91 -12.87 -25.45 -14.22
N ILE A 92 -12.10 -24.61 -13.55
CA ILE A 92 -11.64 -23.34 -14.12
C ILE A 92 -10.83 -23.60 -15.39
N GLN A 93 -9.95 -24.60 -15.38
CA GLN A 93 -9.12 -24.92 -16.52
C GLN A 93 -9.93 -25.42 -17.73
N ILE A 94 -10.93 -26.28 -17.53
CA ILE A 94 -11.73 -26.76 -18.68
C ILE A 94 -12.61 -25.64 -19.24
N LEU A 95 -13.18 -24.77 -18.39
CA LEU A 95 -14.02 -23.65 -18.83
C LEU A 95 -13.21 -22.64 -19.63
N GLN A 96 -12.00 -22.29 -19.17
CA GLN A 96 -11.06 -21.46 -19.94
C GLN A 96 -10.68 -22.08 -21.28
N THR A 97 -10.41 -23.39 -21.31
CA THR A 97 -9.98 -24.09 -22.54
C THR A 97 -11.11 -24.18 -23.56
N THR A 98 -12.34 -24.37 -23.10
CA THR A 98 -13.51 -24.58 -23.98
C THR A 98 -14.27 -23.30 -24.29
N GLY A 99 -14.10 -22.25 -23.49
CA GLY A 99 -14.90 -21.01 -23.55
C GLY A 99 -16.27 -21.14 -22.88
N GLY A 100 -16.44 -22.12 -21.98
CA GLY A 100 -17.65 -22.28 -21.18
C GLY A 100 -17.74 -21.24 -20.06
N GLN A 101 -18.94 -21.05 -19.52
CA GLN A 101 -19.24 -20.10 -18.45
C GLN A 101 -19.82 -20.77 -17.20
N LEU A 102 -19.49 -20.21 -16.06
CA LEU A 102 -20.08 -20.47 -14.75
C LEU A 102 -20.75 -19.18 -14.25
N SER A 103 -21.93 -19.28 -13.64
CA SER A 103 -22.56 -18.19 -12.91
C SER A 103 -22.93 -18.63 -11.49
N PHE A 104 -22.80 -17.72 -10.53
CA PHE A 104 -23.21 -17.91 -9.14
C PHE A 104 -24.06 -16.73 -8.67
N ALA A 105 -25.26 -17.03 -8.19
CA ALA A 105 -26.05 -16.14 -7.34
C ALA A 105 -26.11 -16.76 -5.95
N GLY A 106 -25.54 -16.09 -4.95
CA GLY A 106 -25.65 -16.51 -3.55
C GLY A 106 -27.08 -16.32 -3.09
N GLY A 107 -27.52 -15.06 -3.09
CA GLY A 107 -28.92 -14.68 -2.93
C GLY A 107 -29.12 -13.85 -1.67
N ALA A 108 -29.94 -14.33 -0.75
CA ALA A 108 -30.17 -13.67 0.53
C ALA A 108 -29.27 -14.23 1.63
N ASP A 109 -28.93 -13.38 2.59
CA ASP A 109 -28.00 -13.66 3.69
C ASP A 109 -26.53 -13.58 3.24
N ALA A 110 -25.57 -14.21 3.94
CA ALA A 110 -24.14 -13.99 3.70
C ALA A 110 -23.50 -15.14 2.92
N ASP A 111 -23.13 -14.88 1.67
CA ASP A 111 -22.66 -15.92 0.76
C ASP A 111 -21.15 -15.88 0.55
N THR A 112 -20.55 -17.06 0.37
CA THR A 112 -19.11 -17.22 0.26
C THR A 112 -18.68 -18.01 -0.96
N ILE A 113 -17.75 -17.45 -1.73
CA ILE A 113 -17.04 -18.20 -2.78
C ILE A 113 -15.63 -18.52 -2.30
N PHE A 114 -15.28 -19.80 -2.37
CA PHE A 114 -13.91 -20.29 -2.22
C PHE A 114 -13.32 -20.51 -3.60
N GLY A 115 -12.30 -19.71 -3.93
CA GLY A 115 -11.56 -19.79 -5.18
C GLY A 115 -10.92 -21.16 -5.42
N PRO A 116 -10.50 -21.43 -6.67
CA PRO A 116 -9.88 -22.70 -7.04
C PRO A 116 -8.55 -22.92 -6.31
N GLY A 117 -8.42 -24.04 -5.62
CA GLY A 117 -7.16 -24.40 -4.96
C GLY A 117 -6.04 -24.70 -5.95
N GLY A 118 -4.85 -24.15 -5.72
CA GLY A 118 -3.63 -24.52 -6.46
C GLY A 118 -3.42 -23.79 -7.79
N VAL A 119 -4.25 -22.79 -8.09
CA VAL A 119 -4.07 -21.86 -9.21
C VAL A 119 -4.31 -20.43 -8.70
N ASN A 120 -3.71 -19.46 -9.38
CA ASN A 120 -3.90 -18.05 -9.09
C ASN A 120 -5.07 -17.53 -9.92
N VAL A 121 -5.94 -16.75 -9.30
CA VAL A 121 -7.08 -16.12 -9.97
C VAL A 121 -7.13 -14.62 -9.73
N ASN A 122 -7.77 -13.94 -10.69
CA ASN A 122 -8.07 -12.52 -10.60
C ASN A 122 -9.56 -12.37 -10.33
N TRP A 123 -9.90 -11.91 -9.13
CA TRP A 123 -11.23 -11.48 -8.74
C TRP A 123 -11.42 -10.03 -9.18
N ASN A 124 -12.38 -9.76 -10.06
CA ASN A 124 -12.70 -8.40 -10.48
C ASN A 124 -14.07 -8.03 -9.96
N ILE A 125 -14.16 -7.00 -9.12
CA ILE A 125 -15.45 -6.49 -8.65
C ILE A 125 -16.09 -5.63 -9.73
N THR A 126 -17.33 -5.93 -10.08
CA THR A 126 -18.09 -5.25 -11.16
C THR A 126 -19.29 -4.48 -10.65
N GLY A 127 -19.68 -4.69 -9.40
CA GLY A 127 -20.77 -3.98 -8.74
C GLY A 127 -20.90 -4.36 -7.29
N THR A 128 -21.98 -3.91 -6.65
CA THR A 128 -22.31 -4.33 -5.28
C THR A 128 -22.53 -5.84 -5.24
N ASN A 129 -21.75 -6.51 -4.40
CA ASN A 129 -21.80 -7.95 -4.18
C ASN A 129 -21.71 -8.75 -5.49
N ALA A 130 -20.97 -8.23 -6.47
CA ALA A 130 -20.91 -8.79 -7.81
C ALA A 130 -19.51 -8.63 -8.43
N GLY A 131 -19.14 -9.60 -9.25
CA GLY A 131 -17.83 -9.62 -9.87
C GLY A 131 -17.64 -10.82 -10.79
N ASN A 132 -16.39 -11.06 -11.16
CA ASN A 132 -16.01 -12.22 -11.96
C ASN A 132 -14.62 -12.75 -11.62
N ILE A 133 -14.35 -13.97 -12.09
CA ILE A 133 -13.03 -14.58 -12.19
C ILE A 133 -12.71 -14.90 -13.65
N THR A 134 -11.66 -14.27 -14.19
CA THR A 134 -11.09 -14.60 -15.51
C THR A 134 -12.10 -14.62 -16.69
N ASP A 135 -13.12 -13.75 -16.66
CA ASP A 135 -14.23 -13.63 -17.64
C ASP A 135 -15.07 -14.90 -17.90
N ILE A 136 -14.77 -16.02 -17.23
CA ILE A 136 -15.47 -17.30 -17.39
C ILE A 136 -16.38 -17.64 -16.21
N PHE A 137 -16.23 -16.94 -15.09
CA PHE A 137 -17.07 -17.12 -13.92
C PHE A 137 -17.58 -15.76 -13.44
N GLU A 138 -18.89 -15.56 -13.49
CA GLU A 138 -19.55 -14.37 -12.95
C GLU A 138 -20.25 -14.70 -11.63
N PHE A 139 -20.22 -13.77 -10.68
CA PHE A 139 -20.97 -13.89 -9.43
C PHE A 139 -21.76 -12.62 -9.12
N THR A 140 -22.89 -12.81 -8.46
CA THR A 140 -23.79 -11.77 -7.95
C THR A 140 -24.31 -12.18 -6.58
N GLU A 141 -24.76 -11.21 -5.79
CA GLU A 141 -25.31 -11.48 -4.45
C GLU A 141 -24.31 -12.32 -3.64
N THR A 142 -23.07 -11.85 -3.56
CA THR A 142 -21.98 -12.50 -2.81
C THR A 142 -21.19 -11.48 -2.02
N GLU A 143 -21.09 -11.68 -0.70
CA GLU A 143 -20.45 -10.77 0.24
C GLU A 143 -19.03 -11.23 0.58
N ASN A 144 -18.71 -12.52 0.44
CA ASN A 144 -17.44 -13.07 0.89
C ASN A 144 -16.71 -13.79 -0.24
N ILE A 145 -15.42 -13.50 -0.39
CA ILE A 145 -14.51 -14.23 -1.27
C ILE A 145 -13.30 -14.72 -0.49
N THR A 146 -12.86 -15.94 -0.80
CA THR A 146 -11.67 -16.56 -0.20
C THR A 146 -10.77 -17.06 -1.31
N GLY A 147 -9.55 -16.51 -1.39
CA GLY A 147 -8.50 -16.99 -2.27
C GLY A 147 -7.91 -18.33 -1.81
N ARG A 148 -7.23 -19.03 -2.73
CA ARG A 148 -6.52 -20.30 -2.50
C ARG A 148 -5.31 -20.43 -3.42
N GLY A 149 -4.46 -19.41 -3.42
CA GLY A 149 -3.29 -19.33 -4.29
C GLY A 149 -2.51 -18.07 -3.99
N ASN A 150 -1.85 -17.52 -5.01
CA ASN A 150 -1.42 -16.13 -5.02
C ASN A 150 -2.44 -15.34 -5.82
N ASP A 151 -3.49 -14.86 -5.14
CA ASP A 151 -4.68 -14.32 -5.79
C ASP A 151 -4.68 -12.80 -5.85
N THR A 152 -5.39 -12.25 -6.84
CA THR A 152 -5.52 -10.80 -7.05
C THR A 152 -6.96 -10.38 -6.91
N LEU A 153 -7.22 -9.31 -6.15
CA LEU A 153 -8.52 -8.66 -6.07
C LEU A 153 -8.43 -7.24 -6.63
N THR A 154 -9.21 -6.99 -7.68
CA THR A 154 -9.30 -5.69 -8.36
C THR A 154 -10.61 -5.00 -7.97
N GLY A 155 -10.50 -3.77 -7.46
CA GLY A 155 -11.63 -2.91 -7.14
C GLY A 155 -12.29 -2.28 -8.37
N LEU A 156 -13.34 -1.51 -8.14
CA LEU A 156 -14.03 -0.76 -9.18
C LEU A 156 -13.25 0.50 -9.57
N ASN A 157 -13.47 1.02 -10.78
CA ASN A 157 -12.96 2.32 -11.24
C ASN A 157 -13.72 3.50 -10.62
N GLN A 158 -13.73 3.55 -9.30
CA GLN A 158 -14.33 4.57 -8.46
C GLN A 158 -13.43 4.79 -7.23
N ALA A 159 -13.82 5.69 -6.33
CA ALA A 159 -13.11 5.77 -5.06
C ALA A 159 -13.45 4.55 -4.20
N ASN A 160 -12.44 3.80 -3.75
CA ASN A 160 -12.64 2.65 -2.88
C ASN A 160 -11.95 2.81 -1.52
N LEU A 161 -12.54 2.18 -0.51
CA LEU A 161 -11.93 1.98 0.81
C LEU A 161 -11.59 0.50 0.99
N TRP A 162 -10.31 0.22 1.15
CA TRP A 162 -9.77 -1.10 1.47
C TRP A 162 -9.37 -1.13 2.94
N THR A 163 -10.11 -1.86 3.77
CA THR A 163 -9.76 -2.05 5.18
C THR A 163 -9.02 -3.38 5.32
N ILE A 164 -7.71 -3.34 5.57
CA ILE A 164 -6.86 -4.53 5.67
C ILE A 164 -6.60 -4.84 7.14
N THR A 165 -7.25 -5.88 7.66
CA THR A 165 -7.21 -6.24 9.09
C THR A 165 -6.13 -7.27 9.43
N GLY A 166 -5.61 -7.96 8.44
CA GLY A 166 -4.56 -8.97 8.60
C GLY A 166 -4.01 -9.41 7.25
N ASN A 167 -3.19 -10.46 7.27
CA ASN A 167 -2.62 -10.98 6.05
C ASN A 167 -3.70 -11.47 5.09
N GLY A 168 -3.79 -10.84 3.92
CA GLY A 168 -4.79 -11.14 2.90
C GLY A 168 -6.25 -11.10 3.35
N THR A 169 -6.56 -10.40 4.44
CA THR A 169 -7.89 -10.36 5.05
C THR A 169 -8.35 -8.93 5.25
N GLY A 170 -9.62 -8.66 4.93
CA GLY A 170 -10.16 -7.32 5.02
C GLY A 170 -11.51 -7.13 4.32
N THR A 171 -11.88 -5.86 4.13
CA THR A 171 -13.08 -5.46 3.38
C THR A 171 -12.74 -4.48 2.27
N LEU A 172 -13.52 -4.53 1.19
CA LEU A 172 -13.58 -3.53 0.13
C LEU A 172 -14.95 -2.85 0.20
N ASN A 173 -14.94 -1.54 0.47
CA ASN A 173 -16.12 -0.68 0.62
C ASN A 173 -17.15 -1.16 1.66
N ASP A 174 -16.73 -1.99 2.63
CA ASP A 174 -17.60 -2.72 3.57
C ASP A 174 -18.68 -3.59 2.88
N GLN A 175 -18.50 -3.87 1.59
CA GLN A 175 -19.42 -4.65 0.76
C GLN A 175 -18.89 -6.06 0.50
N ILE A 176 -17.61 -6.16 0.14
CA ILE A 176 -16.93 -7.45 -0.08
C ILE A 176 -15.95 -7.68 1.06
N SER A 177 -16.12 -8.77 1.80
CA SER A 177 -15.11 -9.32 2.69
C SER A 177 -14.20 -10.25 1.91
N PHE A 178 -12.88 -10.03 1.98
CA PHE A 178 -11.89 -10.87 1.31
C PHE A 178 -11.02 -11.57 2.34
N ASN A 179 -10.66 -12.82 2.04
CA ASN A 179 -9.74 -13.64 2.81
C ASN A 179 -8.74 -14.33 1.87
N ASP A 180 -7.53 -14.58 2.36
CA ASP A 180 -6.45 -15.24 1.61
C ASP A 180 -6.20 -14.61 0.23
N ILE A 181 -6.21 -13.27 0.14
CA ILE A 181 -5.85 -12.52 -1.09
C ILE A 181 -4.48 -11.89 -0.95
N ASP A 182 -3.59 -12.11 -1.91
CA ASP A 182 -2.19 -11.66 -1.84
C ASP A 182 -1.93 -10.33 -2.51
N ASN A 183 -2.72 -9.98 -3.54
CA ASN A 183 -2.55 -8.74 -4.29
C ASN A 183 -3.85 -7.96 -4.34
N LEU A 184 -3.77 -6.68 -4.00
CA LEU A 184 -4.88 -5.74 -4.07
C LEU A 184 -4.59 -4.73 -5.17
N ILE A 185 -5.55 -4.56 -6.08
CA ILE A 185 -5.47 -3.60 -7.17
C ILE A 185 -6.63 -2.60 -7.02
N GLY A 186 -6.29 -1.32 -6.92
CA GLY A 186 -7.26 -0.23 -6.93
C GLY A 186 -7.86 0.02 -8.32
N GLY A 187 -8.46 1.18 -8.48
CA GLY A 187 -9.16 1.63 -9.67
C GLY A 187 -8.46 2.82 -10.34
N SER A 188 -9.30 3.71 -10.88
CA SER A 188 -8.85 4.91 -11.61
C SER A 188 -9.12 6.22 -10.88
N LEU A 189 -9.73 6.16 -9.69
CA LEU A 189 -9.97 7.31 -8.81
C LEU A 189 -9.31 7.02 -7.46
N GLN A 190 -9.27 8.02 -6.58
CA GLN A 190 -8.66 7.90 -5.25
C GLN A 190 -9.15 6.68 -4.48
N ASP A 191 -8.22 5.79 -4.17
CA ASP A 191 -8.38 4.67 -3.28
C ASP A 191 -7.69 4.91 -1.95
N THR A 192 -8.30 4.41 -0.87
CA THR A 192 -7.72 4.45 0.48
C THR A 192 -7.48 3.03 0.97
N PHE A 193 -6.23 2.70 1.28
CA PHE A 193 -5.80 1.44 1.86
C PHE A 193 -5.50 1.64 3.35
N ALA A 194 -6.48 1.32 4.21
CA ALA A 194 -6.37 1.38 5.65
C ALA A 194 -5.76 0.07 6.20
N ILE A 195 -4.48 0.11 6.54
CA ILE A 195 -3.70 -1.04 7.01
C ILE A 195 -3.73 -1.07 8.53
N ASN A 196 -4.55 -1.97 9.09
CA ASN A 196 -4.88 -2.05 10.52
C ASN A 196 -4.25 -3.24 11.24
N GLY A 197 -3.48 -4.07 10.53
CA GLY A 197 -2.83 -5.26 11.08
C GLY A 197 -1.51 -5.57 10.41
N ALA A 198 -0.91 -6.69 10.80
CA ALA A 198 0.26 -7.22 10.11
C ALA A 198 -0.17 -7.94 8.83
N THR A 199 0.43 -7.59 7.69
CA THR A 199 0.06 -8.14 6.38
C THR A 199 1.26 -8.19 5.43
N THR A 200 1.21 -9.11 4.47
CA THR A 200 2.21 -9.26 3.41
C THR A 200 1.64 -8.96 2.02
N VAL A 201 0.44 -8.37 1.93
CA VAL A 201 -0.20 -8.09 0.64
C VAL A 201 0.61 -7.12 -0.19
N ASN A 202 0.61 -7.33 -1.50
CA ASN A 202 1.10 -6.34 -2.46
C ASN A 202 -0.06 -5.44 -2.86
N ILE A 203 0.17 -4.14 -2.87
CA ILE A 203 -0.85 -3.15 -3.23
C ILE A 203 -0.37 -2.40 -4.46
N ASN A 204 -1.21 -2.36 -5.49
CA ASN A 204 -1.11 -1.43 -6.61
C ASN A 204 -2.37 -0.56 -6.60
N ALA A 205 -2.25 0.71 -6.24
CA ALA A 205 -3.41 1.58 -6.10
C ALA A 205 -4.01 2.02 -7.45
N GLY A 206 -3.24 1.90 -8.55
CA GLY A 206 -3.75 2.17 -9.89
C GLY A 206 -3.54 3.62 -10.30
N ALA A 207 -4.61 4.31 -10.70
CA ALA A 207 -4.53 5.74 -10.98
C ALA A 207 -5.40 6.48 -9.98
N GLY A 208 -5.00 7.65 -9.53
CA GLY A 208 -5.76 8.32 -8.49
C GLY A 208 -4.90 9.26 -7.69
N ALA A 209 -5.40 9.72 -6.56
CA ALA A 209 -4.57 10.37 -5.56
C ALA A 209 -4.70 9.51 -4.33
N ASP A 210 -3.96 8.42 -4.29
CA ASP A 210 -4.24 7.29 -3.43
C ASP A 210 -3.63 7.47 -2.04
N ILE A 211 -4.21 6.83 -1.04
CA ILE A 211 -3.82 7.01 0.36
C ILE A 211 -3.54 5.65 0.98
N PHE A 212 -2.34 5.47 1.49
CA PHE A 212 -1.93 4.30 2.28
C PHE A 212 -1.85 4.71 3.74
N GLU A 213 -2.86 4.33 4.54
CA GLU A 213 -2.93 4.67 5.97
C GLU A 213 -2.40 3.51 6.80
N LEU A 214 -1.29 3.72 7.50
CA LEU A 214 -0.73 2.73 8.42
C LEU A 214 -1.13 3.08 9.85
N SER A 215 -1.97 2.24 10.44
CA SER A 215 -2.38 2.36 11.84
C SER A 215 -1.25 2.02 12.79
N ASN A 216 -1.34 2.52 14.02
CA ASN A 216 -0.37 2.22 15.07
C ASN A 216 -0.22 0.71 15.32
N GLY A 217 1.00 0.20 15.12
CA GLY A 217 1.32 -1.23 15.30
C GLY A 217 0.99 -2.11 14.09
N SER A 218 0.54 -1.53 12.98
CA SER A 218 0.44 -2.22 11.70
C SER A 218 1.81 -2.46 11.08
N THR A 219 1.94 -3.46 10.21
CA THR A 219 3.13 -3.69 9.40
C THR A 219 2.73 -4.21 8.04
N LEU A 220 3.33 -3.68 6.97
CA LEU A 220 3.16 -4.17 5.61
C LEU A 220 4.52 -4.66 5.08
N SER A 221 4.67 -5.96 4.97
CA SER A 221 5.90 -6.56 4.43
C SER A 221 5.82 -6.87 2.93
N GLY A 222 4.66 -6.68 2.30
CA GLY A 222 4.53 -6.67 0.84
C GLY A 222 5.00 -5.33 0.24
N THR A 223 4.62 -5.07 -1.00
CA THR A 223 4.97 -3.83 -1.71
C THR A 223 3.81 -2.84 -1.76
N ILE A 224 4.13 -1.55 -1.75
CA ILE A 224 3.21 -0.46 -2.12
C ILE A 224 3.63 0.10 -3.48
N ASP A 225 2.68 0.18 -4.41
CA ASP A 225 2.79 0.95 -5.64
C ASP A 225 1.62 1.94 -5.70
N GLY A 226 1.90 3.24 -5.59
CA GLY A 226 0.90 4.31 -5.77
C GLY A 226 0.34 4.37 -7.19
N GLY A 227 1.09 3.87 -8.17
CA GLY A 227 0.66 3.88 -9.56
C GLY A 227 0.86 5.24 -10.22
N THR A 228 -0.21 5.93 -10.62
CA THR A 228 -0.11 7.29 -11.17
C THR A 228 -0.98 8.28 -10.42
N GLY A 229 -0.46 9.48 -10.19
CA GLY A 229 -1.19 10.63 -9.70
C GLY A 229 -0.48 11.31 -8.55
N ILE A 230 -1.15 11.53 -7.41
CA ILE A 230 -0.50 12.13 -6.23
C ILE A 230 -0.78 11.24 -5.04
N ASP A 231 0.17 10.36 -4.73
CA ASP A 231 -0.05 9.28 -3.78
C ASP A 231 0.60 9.57 -2.43
N THR A 232 -0.10 9.18 -1.38
CA THR A 232 0.22 9.57 0.00
C THR A 232 0.47 8.37 0.87
N LEU A 233 1.68 8.28 1.41
CA LEU A 233 2.06 7.33 2.44
C LEU A 233 1.87 7.97 3.82
N ASN A 234 0.87 7.53 4.57
CA ASN A 234 0.37 8.19 5.76
C ASN A 234 0.59 7.36 7.03
N TYR A 235 1.51 7.82 7.88
CA TYR A 235 1.81 7.25 9.20
C TYR A 235 1.23 8.09 10.35
N SER A 236 0.34 9.06 10.09
CA SER A 236 -0.14 10.01 11.10
C SER A 236 -0.78 9.36 12.35
N ALA A 237 -1.30 8.14 12.20
CA ALA A 237 -1.86 7.36 13.30
C ALA A 237 -0.80 6.63 14.15
N ASP A 238 0.43 6.46 13.65
CA ASP A 238 1.50 5.74 14.35
C ASP A 238 2.18 6.62 15.40
N THR A 239 2.51 6.01 16.54
CA THR A 239 3.12 6.70 17.70
C THR A 239 4.61 6.36 17.88
N THR A 240 5.11 5.36 17.16
CA THR A 240 6.51 4.94 17.13
C THR A 240 7.32 5.81 16.16
N ALA A 241 8.64 5.71 16.17
CA ALA A 241 9.48 6.45 15.22
C ALA A 241 9.48 5.76 13.85
N GLN A 242 9.22 6.53 12.79
CA GLN A 242 9.28 6.08 11.41
C GLN A 242 10.60 6.49 10.76
N GLN A 243 11.23 5.54 10.07
CA GLN A 243 12.48 5.75 9.33
C GLN A 243 12.19 5.56 7.85
N VAL A 244 11.92 6.64 7.12
CA VAL A 244 11.65 6.60 5.68
C VAL A 244 12.93 6.94 4.92
N THR A 245 13.29 6.12 3.94
CA THR A 245 14.47 6.32 3.09
C THR A 245 14.08 6.24 1.63
N LEU A 246 14.37 7.28 0.86
CA LEU A 246 14.19 7.25 -0.59
C LEU A 246 15.34 6.46 -1.22
N THR A 247 15.02 5.55 -2.15
CA THR A 247 16.00 4.68 -2.82
C THR A 247 16.05 4.88 -4.33
N GLY A 248 15.05 5.57 -4.91
CA GLY A 248 15.02 5.91 -6.32
C GLY A 248 13.80 6.74 -6.69
N LEU A 249 13.61 6.96 -7.98
CA LEU A 249 12.35 7.46 -8.52
C LEU A 249 11.35 6.30 -8.59
N GLY A 250 10.06 6.62 -8.54
CA GLY A 250 9.07 5.61 -8.85
C GLY A 250 9.11 5.20 -10.33
N SER A 251 8.49 4.07 -10.62
CA SER A 251 8.36 3.51 -11.97
C SER A 251 7.56 4.40 -12.93
N SER A 252 6.62 5.18 -12.41
CA SER A 252 5.71 6.02 -13.19
C SER A 252 5.81 7.50 -12.81
N ASP A 253 5.85 7.79 -11.51
CA ASP A 253 5.95 9.12 -10.90
C ASP A 253 6.56 9.04 -9.48
N GLY A 254 6.46 10.10 -8.68
CA GLY A 254 6.88 10.10 -7.28
C GLY A 254 8.27 9.52 -6.99
N PHE A 255 8.41 8.91 -5.82
CA PHE A 255 9.63 8.25 -5.36
C PHE A 255 9.41 6.80 -4.99
N ALA A 256 10.48 6.02 -5.08
CA ALA A 256 10.60 4.70 -4.49
C ALA A 256 11.47 4.76 -3.23
N GLY A 257 11.20 3.87 -2.28
CA GLY A 257 11.89 3.85 -1.00
C GLY A 257 11.50 2.71 -0.09
N THR A 258 11.94 2.81 1.15
CA THR A 258 11.67 1.85 2.22
C THR A 258 11.31 2.57 3.51
N SER A 259 10.63 1.87 4.41
CA SER A 259 10.50 2.26 5.80
C SER A 259 10.60 1.07 6.76
N ASN A 260 10.57 1.33 8.06
CA ASN A 260 10.47 0.28 9.07
C ASN A 260 9.09 -0.41 9.13
N LEU A 261 8.05 0.17 8.52
CA LEU A 261 6.69 -0.40 8.48
C LEU A 261 6.30 -0.91 7.08
N THR A 262 6.95 -0.40 6.04
CA THR A 262 6.75 -0.76 4.64
C THR A 262 8.09 -1.18 4.05
N GLN A 263 8.26 -2.47 3.73
CA GLN A 263 9.57 -2.95 3.26
C GLN A 263 9.99 -2.27 1.96
N GLN A 264 9.04 -2.00 1.06
CA GLN A 264 9.26 -1.28 -0.20
C GLN A 264 8.01 -0.50 -0.60
N PHE A 265 8.22 0.71 -1.12
CA PHE A 265 7.21 1.49 -1.81
C PHE A 265 7.76 2.08 -3.12
N THR A 266 6.88 2.40 -4.06
CA THR A 266 7.16 3.14 -5.30
C THR A 266 6.00 4.06 -5.63
N ASN A 267 6.26 5.07 -6.48
CA ASN A 267 5.25 6.02 -6.95
C ASN A 267 4.57 6.77 -5.78
N ILE A 268 5.36 7.32 -4.84
CA ILE A 268 4.83 8.11 -3.71
C ILE A 268 5.28 9.57 -3.81
N ASP A 269 4.34 10.50 -3.73
CA ASP A 269 4.56 11.95 -3.81
C ASP A 269 4.47 12.65 -2.46
N ASN A 270 3.72 12.07 -1.51
CA ASN A 270 3.54 12.64 -0.18
C ASN A 270 3.87 11.62 0.90
N VAL A 271 4.57 12.06 1.95
CA VAL A 271 4.78 11.26 3.15
C VAL A 271 4.41 12.04 4.40
N ILE A 272 3.55 11.46 5.23
CA ILE A 272 3.10 12.05 6.49
C ILE A 272 3.63 11.18 7.62
N GLY A 273 4.52 11.71 8.46
CA GLY A 273 5.02 11.05 9.66
C GLY A 273 3.99 11.03 10.79
N GLY A 274 4.14 10.06 11.70
CA GLY A 274 3.38 9.96 12.95
C GLY A 274 3.86 10.91 14.04
N SER A 275 3.44 10.67 15.29
CA SER A 275 3.89 11.49 16.44
C SER A 275 5.28 11.13 16.97
N GLY A 276 5.90 10.08 16.41
CA GLY A 276 7.26 9.67 16.78
C GLY A 276 8.35 10.62 16.32
N ASN A 277 9.59 10.34 16.76
CA ASN A 277 10.77 11.06 16.29
C ASN A 277 11.19 10.54 14.90
N ASN A 278 10.48 10.99 13.87
CA ASN A 278 10.60 10.42 12.52
C ASN A 278 11.82 10.97 11.78
N THR A 279 12.38 10.13 10.89
CA THR A 279 13.48 10.47 9.99
C THR A 279 13.07 10.27 8.54
N LEU A 280 13.33 11.28 7.71
CA LEU A 280 13.29 11.18 6.26
C LEU A 280 14.72 11.30 5.71
N THR A 281 15.15 10.28 4.98
CA THR A 281 16.45 10.25 4.30
C THR A 281 16.23 10.39 2.80
N GLY A 282 16.90 11.36 2.17
CA GLY A 282 16.83 11.63 0.74
C GLY A 282 17.59 10.59 -0.10
N LEU A 283 17.66 10.85 -1.41
CA LEU A 283 18.45 10.04 -2.33
C LEU A 283 19.94 10.37 -2.20
N ASN A 284 20.80 9.44 -2.62
CA ASN A 284 22.22 9.71 -2.89
C ASN A 284 22.41 10.51 -4.20
N ALA A 285 21.78 11.69 -4.26
CA ALA A 285 21.78 12.61 -5.39
C ALA A 285 21.59 14.02 -4.83
N SER A 286 22.07 15.04 -5.56
CA SER A 286 21.87 16.42 -5.11
C SER A 286 20.40 16.77 -5.04
N ALA A 287 19.96 17.28 -3.89
CA ALA A 287 18.60 17.71 -3.66
C ALA A 287 18.51 19.07 -2.95
N THR A 288 17.31 19.65 -2.99
CA THR A 288 16.93 20.81 -2.19
C THR A 288 15.82 20.42 -1.23
N TRP A 289 16.02 20.70 0.05
CA TRP A 289 15.04 20.54 1.12
C TRP A 289 14.49 21.91 1.46
N GLU A 290 13.24 22.18 1.11
CA GLU A 290 12.54 23.38 1.58
C GLU A 290 11.85 23.07 2.90
N ILE A 291 12.13 23.88 3.92
CA ILE A 291 11.64 23.69 5.29
C ILE A 291 10.94 24.98 5.72
N ASP A 292 9.67 25.09 5.39
CA ASP A 292 8.85 26.30 5.51
C ASP A 292 7.46 26.06 6.12
N GLY A 293 7.15 24.82 6.52
CA GLY A 293 5.85 24.37 7.01
C GLY A 293 4.99 23.67 5.96
N THR A 294 5.22 23.90 4.66
CA THR A 294 4.68 23.08 3.55
C THR A 294 5.64 21.99 3.12
N ASN A 295 6.93 22.17 3.40
CA ASN A 295 8.00 21.18 3.43
C ASN A 295 8.11 20.26 2.20
N ARG A 296 9.17 20.47 1.41
CA ARG A 296 9.38 19.74 0.16
C ARG A 296 10.81 19.22 0.04
N TYR A 297 10.95 17.99 -0.44
CA TYR A 297 12.20 17.43 -0.93
C TYR A 297 12.18 17.46 -2.45
N ILE A 298 13.16 18.13 -3.06
CA ILE A 298 13.20 18.44 -4.49
C ILE A 298 14.49 17.86 -5.06
N SER A 299 14.37 16.88 -5.94
CA SER A 299 15.50 16.35 -6.73
C SER A 299 15.08 16.30 -8.20
N THR A 300 15.09 15.11 -8.82
CA THR A 300 14.46 14.91 -10.14
C THR A 300 12.94 15.07 -10.04
N ASN A 301 12.34 14.52 -8.98
CA ASN A 301 10.92 14.66 -8.64
C ASN A 301 10.76 15.50 -7.35
N ASN A 302 9.51 15.77 -6.96
CA ASN A 302 9.17 16.51 -5.75
C ASN A 302 8.42 15.59 -4.79
N LEU A 303 8.82 15.58 -3.51
CA LEU A 303 8.12 14.90 -2.44
C LEU A 303 7.65 15.95 -1.43
N SER A 304 6.36 15.99 -1.12
CA SER A 304 5.85 16.78 0.01
C SER A 304 5.93 15.95 1.29
N PHE A 305 6.34 16.54 2.40
CA PHE A 305 6.44 15.79 3.66
C PHE A 305 6.02 16.58 4.88
N THR A 306 5.45 15.91 5.87
CA THR A 306 5.13 16.52 7.18
C THR A 306 5.39 15.53 8.31
N GLY A 307 5.51 16.01 9.55
CA GLY A 307 5.70 15.14 10.72
C GLY A 307 7.12 14.54 10.85
N PHE A 308 8.13 15.06 10.15
CA PHE A 308 9.51 14.61 10.26
C PHE A 308 10.35 15.53 11.13
N SER A 309 10.97 14.97 12.17
CA SER A 309 11.84 15.70 13.10
C SER A 309 13.31 15.66 12.68
N ASN A 310 13.69 14.68 11.85
CA ASN A 310 15.04 14.50 11.34
C ASN A 310 15.01 14.47 9.82
N LEU A 311 15.78 15.33 9.18
CA LEU A 311 15.95 15.37 7.73
C LEU A 311 17.41 15.05 7.42
N THR A 312 17.62 14.01 6.62
CA THR A 312 18.96 13.51 6.29
C THR A 312 19.15 13.53 4.78
N GLY A 313 20.19 14.23 4.34
CA GLY A 313 20.65 14.25 2.96
C GLY A 313 21.20 12.90 2.50
N GLY A 314 21.73 12.90 1.28
CA GLY A 314 22.40 11.75 0.68
C GLY A 314 23.91 11.87 0.70
N SER A 315 24.58 11.13 -0.18
CA SER A 315 26.04 11.22 -0.36
C SER A 315 26.50 12.36 -1.28
N ASN A 316 25.59 13.19 -1.76
CA ASN A 316 25.86 14.25 -2.73
C ASN A 316 25.39 15.58 -2.14
N ALA A 317 25.97 16.67 -2.62
CA ALA A 317 25.65 18.01 -2.15
C ALA A 317 24.14 18.31 -2.14
N ASP A 318 23.63 18.57 -0.96
CA ASP A 318 22.26 18.92 -0.64
C ASP A 318 22.15 20.37 -0.17
N THR A 319 21.00 21.00 -0.40
CA THR A 319 20.70 22.35 0.09
C THR A 319 19.44 22.33 0.95
N PHE A 320 19.59 22.61 2.24
CA PHE A 320 18.48 22.83 3.17
C PHE A 320 18.15 24.32 3.22
N ILE A 321 16.94 24.70 2.80
CA ILE A 321 16.43 26.08 2.83
C ILE A 321 15.45 26.22 3.99
N ILE A 322 15.86 26.93 5.04
CA ILE A 322 15.09 27.13 6.27
C ILE A 322 14.35 28.46 6.20
N THR A 323 13.03 28.41 6.39
CA THR A 323 12.16 29.61 6.46
C THR A 323 11.30 29.59 7.72
N GLY A 324 11.19 30.74 8.38
CA GLY A 324 10.41 30.86 9.62
C GLY A 324 11.02 30.06 10.77
N ASN A 325 10.19 29.73 11.77
CA ASN A 325 10.61 28.95 12.93
C ASN A 325 10.49 27.45 12.61
N GLN A 326 11.60 26.74 12.64
CA GLN A 326 11.70 25.31 12.36
C GLN A 326 12.36 24.58 13.51
N THR A 327 12.06 23.30 13.67
CA THR A 327 12.54 22.48 14.80
C THR A 327 13.32 21.23 14.37
N ALA A 328 13.46 20.99 13.07
CA ALA A 328 14.05 19.76 12.56
C ALA A 328 15.57 19.71 12.80
N ASP A 329 16.08 18.51 13.10
CA ASP A 329 17.51 18.21 13.03
C ASP A 329 17.88 17.95 11.57
N LEU A 330 18.91 18.64 11.08
CA LEU A 330 19.35 18.60 9.68
C LEU A 330 20.72 17.92 9.60
N ARG A 331 20.83 16.92 8.74
CA ARG A 331 22.08 16.17 8.52
C ARG A 331 22.41 16.15 7.05
N GLY A 332 23.55 16.68 6.65
CA GLY A 332 24.03 16.68 5.27
C GLY A 332 24.53 15.31 4.82
N GLN A 333 25.30 14.64 5.69
CA GLN A 333 26.01 13.38 5.45
C GLN A 333 27.31 13.57 4.68
N ALA A 334 27.33 13.29 3.38
CA ALA A 334 28.54 13.47 2.57
C ALA A 334 28.21 14.32 1.35
N GLY A 335 29.23 14.91 0.73
CA GLY A 335 29.02 15.98 -0.25
C GLY A 335 29.05 17.35 0.42
N ALA A 336 29.25 18.38 -0.40
CA ALA A 336 29.36 19.75 0.11
C ALA A 336 27.97 20.35 0.34
N ASP A 337 27.47 20.28 1.57
CA ASP A 337 26.10 20.63 1.90
C ASP A 337 25.93 22.10 2.27
N ARG A 338 24.73 22.63 2.04
CA ARG A 338 24.37 24.02 2.34
C ARG A 338 23.13 24.11 3.22
N PHE A 339 23.28 24.72 4.39
CA PHE A 339 22.19 25.07 5.30
C PHE A 339 21.88 26.56 5.16
N GLN A 340 20.99 26.90 4.23
CA GLN A 340 20.60 28.26 3.88
C GLN A 340 19.44 28.74 4.75
N PHE A 341 19.66 29.82 5.50
CA PHE A 341 18.61 30.47 6.28
C PHE A 341 18.08 31.70 5.54
N ASN A 342 16.77 31.72 5.29
CA ASN A 342 16.08 32.92 4.83
C ASN A 342 16.01 33.97 5.96
N ASN A 343 15.78 35.24 5.59
CA ASN A 343 15.73 36.33 6.57
C ASN A 343 14.67 36.04 7.65
N ALA A 344 15.08 36.16 8.92
CA ALA A 344 14.27 35.86 10.11
C ALA A 344 13.86 34.39 10.30
N ALA A 345 14.51 33.44 9.61
CA ALA A 345 14.41 32.03 9.97
C ALA A 345 14.98 31.77 11.38
N ASN A 346 14.60 30.66 12.00
CA ASN A 346 15.21 30.22 13.24
C ASN A 346 15.05 28.71 13.33
N LEU A 347 16.15 27.99 13.52
CA LEU A 347 16.16 26.54 13.65
C LEU A 347 16.42 26.19 15.12
N THR A 348 15.45 25.64 15.84
CA THR A 348 15.76 25.11 17.17
C THR A 348 16.37 23.72 17.12
N GLY A 349 16.27 23.01 16.00
CA GLY A 349 17.03 21.77 15.81
C GLY A 349 18.53 22.02 15.63
N THR A 350 19.26 20.93 15.48
CA THR A 350 20.71 20.89 15.26
C THR A 350 21.06 20.81 13.78
N ILE A 351 22.30 21.17 13.46
CA ILE A 351 22.90 20.98 12.13
C ILE A 351 24.12 20.06 12.26
N ASP A 352 24.19 19.05 11.41
CA ASP A 352 25.38 18.23 11.20
C ASP A 352 25.70 18.24 9.70
N GLY A 353 26.80 18.88 9.28
CA GLY A 353 27.22 18.88 7.88
C GLY A 353 27.60 17.47 7.44
N GLY A 354 28.63 16.94 8.08
CA GLY A 354 29.02 15.53 8.01
C GLY A 354 30.47 15.42 7.56
N THR A 355 30.69 14.97 6.33
CA THR A 355 32.02 14.96 5.68
C THR A 355 31.98 15.82 4.43
N ASP A 356 33.14 16.31 4.01
CA ASP A 356 33.28 17.27 2.91
C ASP A 356 32.92 18.70 3.35
N SER A 357 33.02 19.65 2.43
CA SER A 357 33.00 21.08 2.76
C SER A 357 31.59 21.61 2.95
N ASP A 358 31.16 21.75 4.18
CA ASP A 358 29.79 22.16 4.53
C ASP A 358 29.66 23.66 4.84
N THR A 359 28.49 24.21 4.56
CA THR A 359 28.23 25.66 4.66
C THR A 359 26.95 25.99 5.41
N ILE A 360 27.06 26.79 6.48
CA ILE A 360 25.93 27.57 6.99
C ILE A 360 25.85 28.88 6.19
N ASP A 361 24.71 29.13 5.53
CA ASP A 361 24.49 30.33 4.75
C ASP A 361 23.42 31.23 5.37
N ALA A 362 23.86 32.36 5.94
CA ALA A 362 23.01 33.41 6.47
C ALA A 362 23.01 34.67 5.59
N SER A 363 23.42 34.58 4.32
CA SER A 363 23.52 35.74 3.41
C SER A 363 22.23 36.53 3.24
N ALA A 364 21.07 35.88 3.43
CA ALA A 364 19.77 36.56 3.37
C ALA A 364 19.48 37.45 4.60
N TYR A 365 20.27 37.34 5.68
CA TYR A 365 20.02 38.13 6.89
C TYR A 365 20.36 39.59 6.71
N THR A 366 19.51 40.43 7.29
CA THR A 366 19.71 41.87 7.40
C THR A 366 20.22 42.31 8.77
N THR A 367 20.33 41.38 9.72
CA THR A 367 20.87 41.59 11.06
C THR A 367 22.18 40.85 11.26
N ALA A 368 23.01 41.30 12.20
CA ALA A 368 24.25 40.62 12.54
C ALA A 368 23.96 39.24 13.15
N GLN A 369 24.64 38.21 12.65
CA GLN A 369 24.58 36.84 13.20
C GLN A 369 25.82 36.57 14.05
N GLN A 370 25.66 35.83 15.13
CA GLN A 370 26.73 35.41 16.02
C GLN A 370 26.94 33.91 15.89
N VAL A 371 28.21 33.52 15.71
CA VAL A 371 28.67 32.14 15.69
C VAL A 371 29.79 31.99 16.70
N ASN A 372 29.68 31.01 17.59
CA ASN A 372 30.69 30.67 18.58
C ASN A 372 31.18 29.25 18.33
N LEU A 373 32.45 29.09 17.98
CA LEU A 373 33.08 27.78 17.84
C LEU A 373 33.40 27.19 19.21
N THR A 374 33.04 25.93 19.41
CA THR A 374 33.26 25.19 20.66
C THR A 374 34.29 24.08 20.53
N GLY A 375 34.64 23.67 19.31
CA GLY A 375 35.62 22.63 19.04
C GLY A 375 35.70 22.25 17.57
N LEU A 376 36.41 21.16 17.29
CA LEU A 376 36.33 20.48 15.99
C LEU A 376 35.01 19.69 15.90
N GLY A 377 34.52 19.47 14.68
CA GLY A 377 33.42 18.55 14.47
C GLY A 377 33.80 17.10 14.76
N SER A 378 32.80 16.24 14.83
CA SER A 378 33.00 14.80 15.09
C SER A 378 33.72 14.06 13.96
N SER A 379 33.61 14.59 12.74
CA SER A 379 34.06 13.96 11.50
C SER A 379 34.88 14.91 10.64
N ASP A 380 34.43 16.17 10.51
CA ASP A 380 35.05 17.21 9.70
C ASP A 380 34.87 18.59 10.36
N GLY A 381 35.44 19.65 9.77
CA GLY A 381 35.14 21.05 10.09
C GLY A 381 35.15 21.41 11.59
N PHE A 382 34.23 22.31 11.97
CA PHE A 382 34.09 22.82 13.33
C PHE A 382 32.70 22.53 13.93
N ALA A 383 32.67 22.46 15.26
CA ALA A 383 31.45 22.46 16.05
C ALA A 383 31.27 23.79 16.77
N GLY A 384 30.02 24.16 17.03
CA GLY A 384 29.69 25.42 17.66
C GLY A 384 28.22 25.64 17.96
N THR A 385 27.92 26.88 18.31
CA THR A 385 26.57 27.39 18.57
C THR A 385 26.36 28.68 17.78
N SER A 386 25.12 29.00 17.45
CA SER A 386 24.79 30.29 16.83
C SER A 386 23.46 30.82 17.36
N ASN A 387 23.09 32.02 16.96
CA ASN A 387 21.72 32.52 17.16
C ASN A 387 20.74 32.08 16.05
N LEU A 388 21.19 31.27 15.07
CA LEU A 388 20.39 30.69 13.98
C LEU A 388 19.98 29.25 14.29
N THR A 389 20.86 28.50 14.95
CA THR A 389 20.67 27.12 15.39
C THR A 389 21.25 26.90 16.78
N GLN A 390 20.61 26.03 17.58
CA GLN A 390 21.07 25.69 18.93
C GLN A 390 22.51 25.16 18.92
N GLN A 391 22.82 24.23 18.01
CA GLN A 391 24.14 23.62 17.87
C GLN A 391 24.38 23.23 16.42
N PHE A 392 25.65 23.35 15.99
CA PHE A 392 26.11 22.75 14.75
C PHE A 392 27.41 21.97 14.96
N THR A 393 27.64 20.98 14.11
CA THR A 393 28.90 20.22 14.00
C THR A 393 29.24 19.99 12.53
N ASN A 394 30.51 19.71 12.27
CA ASN A 394 31.02 19.39 10.94
C ASN A 394 30.72 20.49 9.91
N ILE A 395 31.01 21.75 10.25
CA ILE A 395 30.85 22.90 9.35
C ILE A 395 32.20 23.56 9.05
N ASP A 396 32.51 23.73 7.77
CA ASP A 396 33.75 24.36 7.29
C ASP A 396 33.57 25.85 7.03
N ASN A 397 32.41 26.23 6.50
CA ASN A 397 32.13 27.56 6.01
C ASN A 397 30.91 28.17 6.69
N VAL A 398 30.99 29.46 7.00
CA VAL A 398 29.81 30.25 7.36
C VAL A 398 29.78 31.54 6.54
N ILE A 399 28.66 31.78 5.87
CA ILE A 399 28.41 33.01 5.11
C ILE A 399 27.52 33.91 5.96
N GLY A 400 28.00 35.13 6.24
CA GLY A 400 27.30 36.13 7.04
C GLY A 400 26.22 36.90 6.28
N GLY A 401 25.34 37.59 7.02
CA GLY A 401 24.32 38.47 6.45
C GLY A 401 24.86 39.81 5.93
N THR A 402 23.98 40.62 5.33
CA THR A 402 24.28 41.88 4.62
C THR A 402 24.50 43.11 5.51
N SER A 403 24.36 43.00 6.84
CA SER A 403 24.56 44.13 7.75
C SER A 403 26.05 44.45 7.98
N PRO A 404 26.46 45.74 7.94
CA PRO A 404 27.81 46.12 8.36
C PRO A 404 28.03 45.77 9.85
N GLN A 405 29.20 45.23 10.17
CA GLN A 405 29.53 44.80 11.52
C GLN A 405 29.52 45.96 12.53
N SER A 406 29.08 45.67 13.76
CA SER A 406 29.36 46.55 14.90
C SER A 406 30.84 46.42 15.29
N PRO A 407 31.61 47.51 15.43
CA PRO A 407 33.03 47.43 15.79
C PRO A 407 33.20 46.81 17.18
N ILE A 408 33.97 45.73 17.28
CA ILE A 408 34.27 45.08 18.57
C ILE A 408 35.19 46.00 19.39
N PRO A 409 34.90 46.26 20.68
CA PRO A 409 35.84 46.89 21.60
C PRO A 409 37.12 46.05 21.75
N GLN A 410 38.28 46.65 21.49
CA GLN A 410 39.60 46.00 21.57
C GLN A 410 40.05 45.70 23.01
N SER A 411 39.39 44.82 23.76
CA SER A 411 39.89 44.47 25.09
C SER A 411 39.43 43.11 25.64
N LEU A 412 39.87 41.99 25.07
CA LEU A 412 40.01 40.74 25.82
C LEU A 412 41.20 39.91 25.27
N PRO A 413 42.31 39.78 26.03
CA PRO A 413 43.37 38.84 25.70
C PRO A 413 43.00 37.45 26.23
N ASN A 414 43.14 36.43 25.38
CA ASN A 414 43.02 34.99 25.66
C ASN A 414 41.67 34.31 25.30
N LEU A 415 41.33 34.34 24.01
CA LEU A 415 40.96 33.15 23.21
C LEU A 415 40.89 33.60 21.73
N GLN A 416 41.96 33.38 20.97
CA GLN A 416 41.90 33.44 19.50
C GLN A 416 41.32 32.09 19.08
N THR A 417 40.13 32.00 18.49
CA THR A 417 39.84 32.42 17.10
C THR A 417 38.41 32.94 16.99
N LEU A 418 38.25 34.27 16.90
CA LEU A 418 37.01 34.88 16.41
C LEU A 418 37.16 35.07 14.90
N LEU A 419 36.66 34.12 14.10
CA LEU A 419 36.67 34.26 12.65
C LEU A 419 35.64 35.34 12.27
N LYS A 420 36.14 36.53 11.98
CA LYS A 420 35.38 37.61 11.33
C LYS A 420 35.08 37.15 9.91
N MET A 421 33.81 37.01 9.53
CA MET A 421 33.46 36.71 8.14
C MET A 421 32.59 37.82 7.56
N ILE A 422 32.99 38.22 6.34
CA ILE A 422 32.35 39.16 5.40
C ILE A 422 31.23 38.42 4.69
#